data_AF-A0A1M3NRJ2-F1
#
_entry.id   AF-A0A1M3NRJ2-F1
#
_cell.length_a   1.000
_cell.length_b   1.000
_cell.length_c   1.000
_cell.angle_alpha   90.00
_cell.angle_beta   90.00
_cell.angle_gamma   90.00
#
_symmetry.space_group_name_H-M   'P 1'
#
loop_
_entity.id
_entity.type
_entity.pdbx_description
1 polymer ?
#
loop_
_entity_poly.entity_id
_entity_poly.type
_entity_poly.pdbx_seq_one_letter_code
_entity_poly.pdbx_strand_id
1 'polypeptide(L)' 'MASISGRDGAPDRVEAHKWFNIAAVRGCREGVVRRGEVAAEMTAEEIAAAQRAARQWLTLH' A
#
# COMPACT_ATOMS: atom_id res chain seq x y z
N MET A 1 13.04 -7.76 -18.69
CA MET A 1 11.76 -8.20 -18.11
C MET A 1 11.92 -8.24 -16.61
N ALA A 2 11.54 -7.17 -15.91
CA ALA A 2 11.66 -7.09 -14.45
C ALA A 2 10.53 -7.92 -13.82
N SER A 3 10.93 -8.90 -13.03
CA SER A 3 10.09 -9.94 -12.47
C SER A 3 8.95 -9.38 -11.62
N ILE A 4 7.72 -9.47 -12.13
CA ILE A 4 6.52 -9.56 -11.29
C ILE A 4 6.58 -10.96 -10.65
N SER A 5 7.29 -11.09 -9.54
CA SER A 5 7.11 -12.23 -8.65
C SER A 5 6.24 -11.77 -7.49
N GLY A 6 4.97 -11.51 -7.79
CA GLY A 6 3.90 -11.77 -6.84
C GLY A 6 3.72 -13.28 -6.78
N ARG A 7 4.66 -13.95 -6.12
CA ARG A 7 4.55 -15.37 -5.83
C ARG A 7 3.93 -15.48 -4.45
N ASP A 8 3.02 -16.43 -4.32
CA ASP A 8 2.25 -16.81 -3.13
C ASP A 8 0.93 -16.04 -3.01
N GLY A 9 -0.18 -16.77 -3.16
CA GLY A 9 -1.56 -16.28 -3.08
C GLY A 9 -1.98 -15.81 -1.67
N ALA A 10 -1.05 -15.28 -0.90
CA ALA A 10 -1.34 -14.46 0.27
C ALA A 10 -1.70 -13.04 -0.20
N PRO A 11 -2.64 -12.35 0.48
CA PRO A 11 -2.92 -10.95 0.18
C PRO A 11 -1.64 -10.12 0.25
N ASP A 12 -1.26 -9.44 -0.83
CA ASP A 12 -0.15 -8.49 -0.82
C ASP A 12 -0.57 -7.26 -0.01
N ARG A 13 -0.24 -7.30 1.29
CA ARG A 13 -0.54 -6.22 2.25
C ARG A 13 0.15 -4.92 1.86
N VAL A 14 1.30 -4.98 1.19
CA VAL A 14 2.05 -3.81 0.72
C VAL A 14 1.27 -3.09 -0.37
N GLU A 15 0.78 -3.84 -1.36
CA GLU A 15 -0.03 -3.29 -2.45
C GLU A 15 -1.40 -2.79 -1.94
N ALA A 16 -2.04 -3.52 -1.02
CA ALA A 16 -3.28 -3.07 -0.39
C ALA A 16 -3.10 -1.75 0.39
N HIS A 17 -2.09 -1.68 1.26
CA HIS A 17 -1.79 -0.48 2.04
C HIS A 17 -1.46 0.73 1.13
N LYS A 18 -0.76 0.50 0.00
CA LYS A 18 -0.49 1.54 -1.00
C LYS A 18 -1.78 2.14 -1.55
N TRP A 19 -2.74 1.32 -1.99
CA TRP A 19 -4.02 1.83 -2.53
C TRP A 19 -4.85 2.55 -1.47
N PHE A 20 -4.89 2.04 -0.24
CA PHE A 20 -5.59 2.73 0.85
C PHE A 20 -4.92 4.05 1.23
N ASN A 21 -3.59 4.14 1.15
CA ASN A 21 -2.86 5.40 1.33
C ASN A 21 -3.20 6.42 0.24
N ILE A 22 -3.22 6.00 -1.04
CA ILE A 22 -3.64 6.87 -2.15
C ILE A 22 -5.09 7.34 -1.96
N ALA A 23 -5.99 6.45 -1.58
CA ALA A 23 -7.38 6.79 -1.29
C ALA A 23 -7.50 7.79 -0.12
N ALA A 24 -6.74 7.59 0.95
CA ALA A 24 -6.68 8.50 2.09
C ALA A 24 -6.18 9.89 1.70
N VAL A 25 -5.11 9.98 0.90
CA VAL A 25 -4.59 11.25 0.35
C VAL A 25 -5.63 11.97 -0.50
N ARG A 26 -6.45 11.22 -1.25
CA ARG A 26 -7.56 11.76 -2.04
C ARG A 26 -8.81 12.14 -1.21
N GLY A 27 -8.75 12.02 0.12
CA GLY A 27 -9.84 12.40 1.02
C GLY A 27 -10.86 11.30 1.30
N CYS A 28 -10.60 10.05 0.90
CA CYS A 28 -11.47 8.92 1.22
C CYS A 28 -11.26 8.49 2.68
N ARG A 29 -12.28 8.73 3.52
CA ARG A 29 -12.27 8.34 4.94
C ARG A 29 -12.13 6.83 5.13
N GLU A 30 -12.78 6.03 4.28
CA GLU A 30 -12.65 4.57 4.30
C GLU A 30 -11.21 4.12 4.00
N GLY A 31 -10.52 4.84 3.11
CA GLY A 31 -9.09 4.62 2.84
C GLY A 31 -8.22 4.84 4.08
N VAL A 32 -8.54 5.82 4.92
CA VAL A 32 -7.81 6.06 6.18
C VAL A 32 -7.99 4.89 7.15
N VAL A 33 -9.23 4.39 7.31
CA VAL A 33 -9.55 3.27 8.21
C VAL A 33 -8.88 1.99 7.74
N ARG A 34 -9.11 1.60 6.49
CA ARG A 34 -8.54 0.38 5.89
C ARG A 34 -7.01 0.39 5.88
N ARG A 35 -6.39 1.56 5.67
CA ARG A 35 -4.93 1.71 5.79
C ARG A 35 -4.45 1.35 7.19
N GLY A 36 -5.16 1.79 8.23
CA GLY A 36 -4.83 1.48 9.62
C GLY A 36 -4.98 0.01 9.96
N GLU A 37 -6.07 -0.61 9.50
CA GLU A 37 -6.33 -2.05 9.68
C GLU A 37 -5.23 -2.90 9.04
N VAL A 38 -4.89 -2.62 7.78
CA VAL A 38 -3.83 -3.37 7.07
C VAL A 38 -2.46 -3.11 7.70
N ALA A 39 -2.16 -1.87 8.12
CA ALA A 39 -0.90 -1.54 8.78
C ALA A 39 -0.70 -2.28 10.11
N ALA A 40 -1.78 -2.69 10.79
CA ALA A 40 -1.68 -3.46 12.03
C ALA A 40 -1.13 -4.88 11.82
N GLU A 41 -1.22 -5.41 10.60
CA GLU A 41 -0.70 -6.73 10.22
C GLU A 41 0.65 -6.67 9.48
N MET A 42 1.21 -5.48 9.29
CA MET A 42 2.43 -5.27 8.52
C MET A 42 3.63 -4.98 9.42
N THR A 43 4.80 -5.40 8.94
CA THR A 43 6.09 -4.98 9.49
C THR A 43 6.38 -3.52 9.13
N ALA A 44 7.29 -2.89 9.89
CA ALA A 44 7.75 -1.53 9.58
C ALA A 44 8.38 -1.41 8.18
N GLU A 45 9.04 -2.48 7.71
CA GLU A 45 9.66 -2.55 6.39
C GLU A 45 8.61 -2.58 5.27
N GLU A 46 7.56 -3.37 5.44
CA GLU A 46 6.42 -3.44 4.52
C GLU A 46 5.67 -2.11 4.47
N ILE A 47 5.44 -1.46 5.62
CA ILE A 47 4.80 -0.13 5.67
C ILE A 47 5.66 0.89 4.91
N ALA A 48 6.97 0.89 5.14
CA ALA A 48 7.88 1.79 4.45
C ALA A 48 7.88 1.54 2.93
N ALA A 49 7.86 0.27 2.49
CA ALA A 49 7.75 -0.10 1.09
C ALA A 49 6.44 0.41 0.46
N ALA A 50 5.30 0.17 1.12
CA ALA A 50 3.98 0.59 0.65
C ALA A 50 3.86 2.11 0.54
N GLN A 51 4.37 2.84 1.53
CA GLN A 51 4.37 4.31 1.50
C GLN A 51 5.30 4.86 0.41
N ARG A 52 6.48 4.26 0.18
CA ARG A 52 7.37 4.66 -0.93
C ARG A 52 6.67 4.45 -2.27
N ALA A 53 6.06 3.30 -2.49
CA ALA A 53 5.32 3.00 -3.71
C ALA A 53 4.14 3.95 -3.93
N ALA A 54 3.37 4.26 -2.87
CA ALA A 54 2.27 5.23 -2.94
C ALA A 54 2.75 6.64 -3.33
N ARG A 55 3.84 7.11 -2.71
CA ARG A 55 4.44 8.42 -3.02
C ARG A 55 4.94 8.49 -4.47
N GLN A 56 5.62 7.44 -4.94
CA GLN A 56 6.07 7.36 -6.33
C GLN A 56 4.90 7.42 -7.30
N TRP A 57 3.82 6.68 -7.02
CA TRP A 57 2.63 6.68 -7.88
C TRP A 57 1.99 8.06 -7.96
N LEU A 58 1.81 8.75 -6.82
CA LEU A 58 1.25 10.11 -6.73
C LEU A 58 2.14 11.20 -7.36
N THR A 59 3.44 10.94 -7.52
CA THR A 59 4.35 11.87 -8.19
C THR A 59 4.32 11.68 -9.71
N LEU A 60 4.01 10.46 -10.15
CA LEU A 60 3.97 10.09 -11.58
C LEU A 60 2.58 10.33 -12.23
N HIS A 61 1.52 10.51 -11.45
CA HIS A 61 0.13 10.64 -11.91
C HIS A 61 -0.60 11.76 -11.17
#